data_AF-A0AAD5JGF3-F1
#
_entry.id   AF-A0AAD5JGF3-F1
#
_cell.length_a   1.000
_cell.length_b   1.000
_cell.length_c   1.000
_cell.angle_alpha   90.00
_cell.angle_beta   90.00
_cell.angle_gamma   90.00
#
_symmetry.space_group_name_H-M   'P 1'
#
loop_
_entity.id
_entity.type
_entity.pdbx_description
1 polymer ?
#
loop_
_entity_poly.entity_id
_entity_poly.type
_entity_poly.pdbx_seq_one_letter_code
_entity_poly.pdbx_strand_id
1 'polypeptide(L)'
;MAFTNKSLASLLILTIWAIHALCRPLNEEYVLKRHEEWMAQHGRVYNDALEKERRYKVFKSNLEYIENFNKGMNRGYKLAINKFGDLSNDEFRKMYTGYNRQTSKVMSTSEAATTSFEYGNLTAVPTSMDWRKHAVVTPVKDQASCGK
;
A
#
# COMPACT_ATOMS: atom_id res chain seq x y z
N MET A 1 38.62 39.77 26.70
CA MET A 1 38.69 38.49 25.97
C MET A 1 37.85 38.65 24.70
N ALA A 2 38.48 38.97 23.57
CA ALA A 2 37.77 39.31 22.34
C ALA A 2 37.43 38.02 21.57
N PHE A 3 36.18 37.59 21.65
CA PHE A 3 35.68 36.55 20.75
C PHE A 3 35.70 37.12 19.34
N THR A 4 36.59 36.60 18.49
CA THR A 4 36.72 37.05 17.11
C THR A 4 35.44 36.70 16.33
N ASN A 5 35.01 37.57 15.41
CA ASN A 5 33.77 37.41 14.62
C ASN A 5 33.64 36.03 13.93
N LYS A 6 34.77 35.39 13.60
CA LYS A 6 34.81 34.04 13.04
C LYS A 6 34.37 32.96 14.04
N SER A 7 34.74 33.09 15.31
CA SER A 7 34.32 32.18 16.38
C SER A 7 32.82 32.29 16.67
N LEU A 8 32.27 33.51 16.61
CA LEU A 8 30.84 33.79 16.79
C LEU A 8 30.00 33.23 15.63
N ALA A 9 30.45 33.41 14.39
CA ALA A 9 29.80 32.84 13.21
C ALA A 9 29.80 31.30 13.24
N SER A 10 30.91 30.68 13.66
CA SER A 10 30.99 29.22 13.78
C SER A 10 30.04 28.67 14.85
N LEU A 11 29.91 29.36 15.99
CA LEU A 11 28.95 29.00 17.04
C LEU A 11 27.50 29.10 16.56
N LEU A 12 27.15 30.14 15.80
CA LEU A 12 25.82 30.30 15.21
C LEU A 12 25.50 29.21 14.18
N ILE A 13 26.47 28.82 13.35
CA ILE A 13 26.26 27.73 12.39
C ILE A 13 26.05 26.40 13.13
N LEU A 14 26.85 26.12 14.17
CA LEU A 14 26.70 24.90 14.97
C LEU A 14 25.37 24.85 15.72
N THR A 15 24.91 25.99 16.27
CA THR A 15 23.61 26.04 16.95
C THR A 15 22.45 25.86 15.97
N ILE A 16 22.54 26.43 14.76
CA ILE A 16 21.54 26.22 13.71
C ILE A 16 21.50 24.73 13.28
N TRP A 17 22.65 24.09 13.10
CA TRP A 17 22.71 22.65 12.77
C TRP A 17 22.17 21.78 13.91
N ALA A 18 22.48 22.12 15.16
CA ALA A 18 21.92 21.45 16.33
C ALA A 18 20.39 21.62 16.41
N ILE A 19 19.87 22.83 16.21
CA ILE A 19 18.43 23.11 16.16
C ILE A 19 17.76 22.31 15.05
N HIS A 20 18.32 22.25 13.84
CA HIS A 20 17.77 21.43 12.76
C HIS A 20 17.76 19.94 13.08
N ALA A 21 18.81 19.42 13.75
CA ALA A 21 18.88 18.03 14.17
C ALA A 21 17.87 17.69 15.29
N LEU A 22 17.71 18.59 16.27
CA LEU A 22 16.76 18.48 17.37
C LEU A 22 15.30 18.74 16.94
N CYS A 23 15.09 19.47 15.85
CA CYS A 23 13.75 19.86 15.37
C CYS A 23 13.14 18.86 14.37
N ARG A 24 13.68 17.64 14.22
CA ARG A 24 12.90 16.57 13.58
C ARG A 24 11.65 16.34 14.44
N PRO A 25 10.44 16.60 13.92
CA PRO A 25 9.24 16.43 14.73
C PRO A 25 9.12 14.95 15.10
N LEU A 26 8.67 14.65 16.32
CA LEU A 26 8.46 13.30 16.84
C LEU A 26 7.65 12.40 15.88
N ASN A 27 6.79 13.01 15.08
CA ASN A 27 6.05 12.33 14.01
C ASN A 27 6.96 11.80 12.90
N GLU A 28 7.99 12.55 12.49
CA GLU A 28 8.91 12.13 11.43
C GLU A 28 9.77 10.94 11.86
N GLU A 29 10.28 10.95 13.09
CA GLU A 29 11.03 9.81 13.64
C GLU A 29 10.17 8.54 13.74
N TYR A 30 8.92 8.70 14.17
CA TYR A 30 7.94 7.63 14.22
C TYR A 30 7.64 7.03 12.83
N VAL A 31 7.43 7.87 11.81
CA VAL A 31 7.14 7.41 10.45
C VAL A 31 8.38 6.73 9.84
N LEU A 32 9.58 7.28 10.03
CA LEU A 32 10.84 6.65 9.61
C LEU A 32 10.99 5.26 10.21
N LYS A 33 10.78 5.12 11.53
CA LYS A 33 10.86 3.83 12.21
C LYS A 33 9.86 2.82 11.62
N ARG A 34 8.60 3.23 11.43
CA ARG A 34 7.57 2.38 10.78
C ARG A 34 7.95 1.95 9.37
N HIS A 35 8.57 2.83 8.60
CA HIS A 35 9.01 2.51 7.25
C HIS A 35 10.14 1.46 7.25
N GLU A 36 11.13 1.59 8.13
CA GLU A 36 12.21 0.58 8.27
C GLU A 36 11.66 -0.78 8.72
N GLU A 37 10.76 -0.82 9.71
CA GLU A 37 10.10 -2.05 10.15
C GLU A 37 9.26 -2.69 9.02
N TRP A 38 8.49 -1.88 8.30
CA TRP A 38 7.68 -2.35 7.17
C TRP A 38 8.55 -2.90 6.04
N MET A 39 9.67 -2.24 5.72
CA MET A 39 10.61 -2.71 4.71
C MET A 39 11.20 -4.06 5.09
N ALA A 40 11.62 -4.22 6.35
CA ALA A 40 12.13 -5.50 6.85
C ALA A 40 11.07 -6.60 6.78
N GLN A 41 9.83 -6.31 7.19
CA GLN A 41 8.72 -7.26 7.14
C GLN A 41 8.38 -7.72 5.71
N HIS A 42 8.48 -6.83 4.72
CA HIS A 42 8.10 -7.12 3.34
C HIS A 42 9.30 -7.37 2.42
N GLY A 43 10.52 -7.49 2.97
CA GLY A 43 11.74 -7.73 2.20
C GLY A 43 12.02 -6.65 1.15
N ARG A 44 11.73 -5.38 1.46
CA ARG A 44 11.90 -4.26 0.53
C ARG A 44 13.34 -3.76 0.54
N VAL A 45 13.93 -3.71 -0.65
CA VAL A 45 15.28 -3.18 -0.89
C VAL A 45 15.19 -2.25 -2.11
N TYR A 46 15.79 -1.06 -2.00
CA TYR A 46 15.80 -0.07 -3.07
C TYR A 46 17.19 0.05 -3.68
N ASN A 47 17.26 0.44 -4.95
CA ASN A 47 18.51 0.52 -5.71
C ASN A 47 19.44 1.62 -5.19
N ASP A 48 18.88 2.74 -4.75
CA ASP A 48 19.63 3.89 -4.29
C ASP A 48 18.84 4.70 -3.24
N ALA A 49 19.53 5.69 -2.65
CA ALA A 49 18.97 6.55 -1.61
C ALA A 49 17.85 7.47 -2.14
N LEU A 50 17.89 7.87 -3.42
CA LEU A 50 16.88 8.73 -4.02
C LEU A 50 15.57 7.97 -4.22
N GLU A 51 15.62 6.73 -4.68
CA GLU A 51 14.44 5.88 -4.78
C GLU A 51 13.90 5.54 -3.38
N LYS A 52 14.77 5.25 -2.41
CA LYS A 52 14.34 5.05 -1.01
C LYS A 52 13.62 6.28 -0.47
N GLU A 53 14.13 7.49 -0.72
CA GLU A 53 13.49 8.74 -0.31
C GLU A 53 12.13 8.94 -1.00
N ARG A 54 12.04 8.68 -2.30
CA ARG A 54 10.78 8.77 -3.05
C ARG A 54 9.74 7.79 -2.52
N ARG A 55 10.14 6.54 -2.29
CA ARG A 55 9.27 5.48 -1.74
C ARG A 55 8.84 5.77 -0.31
N TYR A 56 9.73 6.33 0.50
CA TYR A 56 9.41 6.81 1.84
C TYR A 56 8.31 7.89 1.82
N LYS A 57 8.38 8.87 0.90
CA LYS A 57 7.34 9.91 0.77
C LYS A 57 5.96 9.31 0.44
N VAL A 58 5.92 8.30 -0.44
CA VAL A 58 4.69 7.57 -0.77
C VAL A 58 4.18 6.78 0.44
N PHE A 59 5.06 6.05 1.12
CA PHE A 59 4.75 5.32 2.34
C PHE A 59 4.15 6.21 3.43
N LYS A 60 4.78 7.36 3.68
CA LYS A 60 4.29 8.36 4.64
C LYS A 60 2.87 8.81 4.29
N SER A 61 2.64 9.19 3.03
CA SER A 61 1.32 9.63 2.57
C SER A 61 0.26 8.53 2.74
N ASN A 62 0.60 7.27 2.42
CA ASN A 62 -0.30 6.13 2.60
C ASN A 62 -0.59 5.86 4.08
N LEU A 63 0.42 5.95 4.96
CA LEU A 63 0.25 5.78 6.40
C LEU A 63 -0.66 6.86 7.00
N GLU A 64 -0.43 8.14 6.65
CA GLU A 64 -1.27 9.25 7.08
C GLU A 64 -2.73 9.09 6.61
N TYR A 65 -2.92 8.63 5.36
CA TYR A 65 -4.25 8.30 4.83
C TYR A 65 -4.94 7.22 5.66
N ILE A 66 -4.24 6.13 5.99
CA ILE A 66 -4.76 5.02 6.79
C ILE A 66 -5.14 5.49 8.19
N GLU A 67 -4.27 6.24 8.86
CA GLU A 67 -4.53 6.75 10.20
C GLU A 67 -5.74 7.69 10.22
N ASN A 68 -5.84 8.61 9.26
CA ASN A 68 -6.98 9.51 9.14
C ASN A 68 -8.28 8.78 8.81
N PHE A 69 -8.23 7.79 7.91
CA PHE A 69 -9.38 6.95 7.57
C PHE A 69 -9.91 6.21 8.79
N ASN A 70 -9.01 5.60 9.58
CA ASN A 70 -9.37 4.79 10.74
C ASN A 70 -9.79 5.62 11.98
N LYS A 71 -9.43 6.91 12.05
CA LYS A 71 -9.90 7.84 13.09
C LYS A 71 -11.36 8.27 12.90
N GLY A 72 -11.89 8.14 11.68
CA GLY A 72 -13.27 8.54 11.36
C GLY A 72 -14.33 7.66 12.01
N MET A 73 -15.60 8.02 11.78
CA MET A 73 -16.77 7.26 12.21
C MET A 73 -16.75 5.82 11.67
N ASN A 74 -17.34 4.86 12.39
CA ASN A 74 -17.30 3.44 12.02
C ASN A 74 -17.84 3.20 10.60
N ARG A 75 -16.95 2.84 9.66
CA ARG A 75 -17.29 2.61 8.23
C ARG A 75 -17.54 1.14 7.89
N GLY A 76 -17.56 0.25 8.87
CA GLY A 76 -17.69 -1.20 8.64
C GLY A 76 -16.39 -1.88 8.16
N TYR A 77 -15.31 -1.14 7.94
CA TYR A 77 -13.99 -1.68 7.65
C TYR A 77 -12.87 -0.73 8.13
N LYS A 78 -11.66 -1.27 8.21
CA LYS A 78 -10.43 -0.55 8.56
C LYS A 78 -9.37 -0.76 7.51
N LEU A 79 -8.49 0.21 7.35
CA LEU A 79 -7.30 0.10 6.50
C LEU A 79 -6.09 -0.29 7.33
N ALA A 80 -5.15 -0.98 6.71
CA ALA A 80 -3.85 -1.33 7.30
C ALA A 80 -2.78 -1.22 6.22
N ILE A 81 -1.56 -0.89 6.64
CA ILE A 81 -0.42 -0.86 5.73
C ILE A 81 -0.10 -2.30 5.32
N ASN A 82 0.04 -2.55 4.02
CA ASN A 82 0.28 -3.87 3.46
C ASN A 82 1.47 -3.82 2.49
N LYS A 83 1.68 -4.88 1.69
CA LYS A 83 2.79 -4.96 0.73
C LYS A 83 2.85 -3.85 -0.32
N PHE A 84 1.78 -3.06 -0.48
CA PHE A 84 1.69 -1.95 -1.42
C PHE A 84 1.94 -0.58 -0.78
N GLY A 85 2.44 -0.57 0.47
CA GLY A 85 2.63 0.66 1.25
C GLY A 85 3.48 1.72 0.57
N ASP A 86 4.43 1.35 -0.30
CA ASP A 86 5.34 2.25 -1.01
C ASP A 86 4.89 2.58 -2.46
N LEU A 87 3.69 2.18 -2.86
CA LEU A 87 3.13 2.44 -4.19
C LEU A 87 2.08 3.55 -4.15
N SER A 88 2.11 4.43 -5.15
CA SER A 88 1.00 5.33 -5.39
C SER A 88 -0.21 4.56 -5.94
N ASN A 89 -1.41 5.17 -5.89
CA ASN A 89 -2.60 4.54 -6.44
C ASN A 89 -2.45 4.25 -7.95
N ASP A 90 -1.83 5.18 -8.70
CA ASP A 90 -1.61 5.01 -10.14
C ASP A 90 -0.58 3.91 -10.44
N GLU A 91 0.51 3.85 -9.66
CA GLU A 91 1.49 2.77 -9.75
C GLU A 91 0.84 1.41 -9.47
N PHE A 92 0.04 1.33 -8.40
CA PHE A 92 -0.69 0.12 -8.05
C PHE A 92 -1.63 -0.33 -9.18
N ARG A 93 -2.45 0.60 -9.71
CA ARG A 93 -3.38 0.30 -10.81
C ARG A 93 -2.64 -0.19 -12.05
N LYS A 94 -1.54 0.45 -12.42
CA LYS A 94 -0.75 0.09 -13.60
C LYS A 94 -0.10 -1.30 -13.51
N MET A 95 0.27 -1.74 -12.30
CA MET A 95 1.03 -2.98 -12.10
C MET A 95 0.18 -4.18 -11.67
N TYR A 96 -0.89 -3.94 -10.91
CA TYR A 96 -1.65 -5.00 -10.23
C TYR A 96 -3.12 -5.09 -10.67
N THR A 97 -3.59 -4.19 -11.55
CA THR A 97 -4.94 -4.30 -12.13
C THR A 97 -4.83 -4.60 -13.61
N GLY A 98 -5.49 -5.68 -14.07
CA GLY A 98 -5.43 -6.15 -15.46
C GLY A 98 -6.79 -6.34 -16.10
N TYR A 99 -7.86 -5.78 -15.51
CA TYR A 99 -9.19 -5.89 -16.10
C TYR A 99 -9.31 -4.99 -17.33
N ASN A 100 -9.19 -5.60 -18.51
CA ASN A 100 -9.57 -4.98 -19.76
C ASN A 100 -11.02 -5.35 -20.07
N ARG A 101 -11.93 -4.37 -19.96
CA ARG A 101 -13.32 -4.56 -20.37
C ARG A 101 -13.33 -4.74 -21.89
N GLN A 102 -13.38 -5.99 -22.35
CA GLN A 102 -13.61 -6.27 -23.77
C GLN A 102 -14.92 -5.61 -24.17
N THR A 103 -14.84 -4.51 -24.91
CA THR A 103 -16.00 -3.89 -25.55
C THR A 103 -16.42 -4.82 -26.67
N SER A 104 -17.38 -5.68 -26.37
CA SER A 104 -18.26 -6.35 -27.33
C SER A 104 -17.56 -6.84 -28.61
N LYS A 105 -16.82 -7.94 -28.51
CA LYS A 105 -16.63 -8.82 -29.65
C LYS A 105 -16.86 -10.26 -29.20
N VAL A 106 -18.16 -10.59 -29.09
CA VAL A 106 -18.74 -11.89 -29.44
C VAL A 106 -17.75 -13.06 -29.33
N MET A 107 -17.66 -13.69 -28.16
CA MET A 107 -17.32 -15.12 -28.08
C MET A 107 -18.56 -15.93 -28.47
N SER A 108 -19.02 -15.78 -29.71
CA SER A 108 -19.71 -16.87 -30.42
C SER A 108 -18.67 -17.46 -31.34
N THR A 109 -17.97 -18.47 -30.84
CA THR A 109 -17.31 -19.53 -31.62
C THR A 109 -16.50 -20.39 -30.66
N SER A 110 -17.22 -21.15 -29.82
CA SER A 110 -16.78 -22.52 -29.52
C SER A 110 -18.01 -23.32 -29.18
N GLU A 111 -18.27 -24.36 -29.96
CA GLU A 111 -19.21 -25.43 -29.70
C GLU A 111 -18.76 -26.21 -28.45
N ALA A 112 -18.88 -25.60 -27.27
CA ALA A 112 -18.52 -26.22 -26.00
C ALA A 112 -19.60 -25.92 -24.96
N ALA A 113 -20.43 -26.95 -24.72
CA ALA A 113 -21.42 -27.09 -23.66
C ALA A 113 -22.57 -26.07 -23.63
N THR A 114 -23.60 -26.36 -24.44
CA THR A 114 -24.98 -25.93 -24.18
C THR A 114 -25.53 -26.64 -22.95
N THR A 115 -25.02 -26.32 -21.76
CA THR A 115 -25.84 -26.39 -20.55
C THR A 115 -26.14 -24.94 -20.20
N SER A 116 -27.25 -24.42 -20.71
CA SER A 116 -27.78 -23.15 -20.22
C SER A 116 -27.86 -23.24 -18.70
N PHE A 117 -27.36 -22.20 -18.02
CA PHE A 117 -27.58 -22.09 -16.58
C PHE A 117 -29.08 -22.05 -16.33
N GLU A 118 -29.63 -23.10 -15.72
CA GLU A 118 -31.03 -23.18 -15.32
C GLU A 118 -31.12 -23.01 -13.80
N TYR A 119 -32.05 -22.17 -13.36
CA TYR A 119 -32.37 -22.06 -11.96
C TYR A 119 -33.06 -23.35 -11.50
N GLY A 120 -32.43 -24.08 -10.59
CA GLY A 120 -33.12 -25.15 -9.86
C GLY A 120 -34.27 -24.58 -9.01
N ASN A 121 -35.29 -25.39 -8.76
CA ASN A 121 -36.36 -25.02 -7.82
C ASN A 121 -35.78 -25.02 -6.38
N LEU A 122 -35.32 -23.86 -5.93
CA LEU A 122 -34.58 -23.69 -4.67
C LEU A 122 -35.54 -23.27 -3.54
N THR A 123 -36.13 -24.24 -2.85
CA THR A 123 -36.97 -23.99 -1.67
C THR A 123 -36.17 -23.81 -0.37
N ALA A 124 -34.89 -24.20 -0.34
CA ALA A 124 -34.05 -24.15 0.87
C ALA A 124 -32.64 -23.59 0.57
N VAL A 125 -32.55 -22.26 0.40
CA VAL A 125 -31.27 -21.57 0.26
C VAL A 125 -30.72 -21.21 1.65
N PRO A 126 -29.45 -21.55 1.97
CA PRO A 126 -28.86 -21.20 3.26
C PRO A 126 -28.67 -19.68 3.39
N THR A 127 -28.75 -19.17 4.63
CA THR A 127 -28.53 -17.75 4.94
C THR A 127 -27.07 -17.30 4.77
N SER A 128 -26.13 -18.23 4.72
CA SER A 128 -24.71 -17.97 4.42
C SER A 128 -24.06 -19.20 3.77
N MET A 129 -23.10 -18.97 2.87
CA MET A 129 -22.34 -20.02 2.20
C MET A 129 -20.87 -19.62 2.09
N ASP A 130 -19.97 -20.54 2.45
CA ASP A 130 -18.52 -20.36 2.36
C ASP A 130 -17.87 -21.59 1.73
N TRP A 131 -17.53 -21.49 0.44
CA TRP A 131 -16.93 -22.57 -0.34
C TRP A 131 -15.59 -23.08 0.22
N ARG A 132 -14.89 -22.29 1.03
CA ARG A 132 -13.65 -22.74 1.68
C ARG A 132 -13.90 -23.88 2.66
N LYS A 133 -15.08 -23.94 3.27
CA LYS A 133 -15.51 -25.03 4.16
C LYS A 133 -15.78 -26.35 3.41
N HIS A 134 -15.89 -26.28 2.08
CA HIS A 134 -16.15 -27.43 1.22
C HIS A 134 -14.89 -27.94 0.51
N ALA A 135 -13.70 -27.41 0.85
CA ALA A 135 -12.41 -27.81 0.27
C ALA A 135 -12.33 -27.68 -1.27
N VAL A 136 -13.21 -26.88 -1.89
CA VAL A 136 -13.19 -26.60 -3.34
C VAL A 136 -12.43 -25.33 -3.71
N VAL A 137 -11.91 -24.61 -2.71
CA VAL A 137 -11.15 -23.37 -2.89
C VAL A 137 -9.67 -23.65 -2.66
N THR A 138 -8.83 -23.36 -3.65
CA THR A 138 -7.37 -23.49 -3.53
C THR A 138 -6.78 -22.39 -2.64
N PRO A 139 -5.55 -22.55 -2.11
CA PRO A 139 -4.84 -21.47 -1.42
C PRO A 139 -4.75 -20.19 -2.25
N VAL A 140 -4.72 -19.05 -1.56
CA VAL A 140 -4.55 -17.73 -2.18
C VAL A 140 -3.20 -17.67 -2.89
N LYS A 141 -3.20 -17.18 -4.13
CA LYS A 141 -1.99 -17.00 -4.97
C LYS A 141 -1.62 -15.53 -5.09
N ASP A 142 -0.37 -15.25 -5.46
CA ASP A 142 0.12 -13.91 -5.80
C ASP A 142 0.26 -13.78 -7.33
N GLN A 143 -0.44 -12.82 -7.93
CA GLN A 143 -0.32 -12.53 -9.37
C GLN A 143 0.99 -11.80 -9.73
N ALA A 144 1.76 -11.38 -8.72
CA ALA A 144 2.93 -10.52 -8.88
C ALA A 144 2.59 -9.26 -9.69
N SER A 145 3.46 -8.82 -10.60
CA SER A 145 3.24 -7.65 -11.46
C SER A 145 2.57 -7.99 -12.80
N CYS A 146 1.79 -9.08 -12.86
CA CYS A 146 1.06 -9.47 -14.06
C CYS A 146 -0.32 -8.79 -14.09
N GLY A 147 -0.60 -8.03 -15.15
CA GLY A 147 -1.84 -7.27 -15.30
C GLY A 147 -1.85 -6.29 -16.49
N LYS A 148 -1.19 -6.63 -17.61
CA LYS A 148 -1.34 -5.89 -18.87
C LYS A 148 -2.52 -6.42 -19.67
#